data_AF-A0AAV5A9D2-F1
#
_entry.id   AF-A0AAV5A9D2-F1
#
_cell.length_a   1.000
_cell.length_b   1.000
_cell.length_c   1.000
_cell.angle_alpha   90.00
_cell.angle_beta   90.00
_cell.angle_gamma   90.00
#
_symmetry.space_group_name_H-M   'P 1'
#
loop_
_entity.id
_entity.type
_entity.pdbx_description
1 polymer ?
#
loop_
_entity_poly.entity_id
_entity_poly.type
_entity_poly.pdbx_seq_one_letter_code
_entity_poly.pdbx_strand_id
1 'polypeptide(L)'
;MSFSAPPLPSDEEYNLSSEDSTLLKRVIGIQDDGELKRHLLAVQAEAYAVHPYACIRSLGFAKFRISKHPAYEAVIKLGKERQNAILLDLPCCGLPIHDVVGSDSRKAIYDGYPRENVIASDLYADYWTVGHKLFKTTEESYSVPFLQGDMFDPNFLKPGVRPVNTSSQITTSPPSLAALTSLTPLQHHVSVIYTSSFFHLFEADEQFKLAHLFASLLSPLPGSIIFGSHVGASEDEEDKLGRNRFTLRGTTAFAHSPASWKELWTGESGPFTPEQVLIQVKVVQNMDRKHYSGTLSSEKPYIAGCSHIWSITRR
;
A
#
# COMPACT_ATOMS: atom_id res chain seq x y z
N MET A 1 7.05 11.15 -27.41
CA MET A 1 5.68 10.68 -27.78
C MET A 1 4.79 10.97 -26.59
N SER A 2 3.71 11.76 -26.74
CA SER A 2 2.76 11.98 -25.65
C SER A 2 2.02 10.66 -25.39
N PHE A 3 2.25 10.04 -24.24
CA PHE A 3 1.52 8.84 -23.85
C PHE A 3 0.08 9.25 -23.54
N SER A 4 -0.85 9.01 -24.47
CA SER A 4 -2.29 9.15 -24.17
C SER A 4 -2.66 8.01 -23.22
N ALA A 5 -3.27 8.33 -22.09
CA ALA A 5 -3.80 7.31 -21.21
C ALA A 5 -4.85 6.46 -21.96
N PRO A 6 -4.91 5.14 -21.74
CA PRO A 6 -5.93 4.31 -22.36
C PRO A 6 -7.33 4.73 -21.88
N PRO A 7 -8.40 4.53 -22.67
CA PRO A 7 -9.75 4.82 -22.21
C PRO A 7 -10.17 3.90 -21.05
N LEU A 8 -11.22 4.30 -20.33
CA LEU A 8 -11.87 3.44 -19.36
C LEU A 8 -12.43 2.18 -20.07
N PRO A 9 -12.39 1.01 -19.40
CA PRO A 9 -13.01 -0.20 -19.93
C PRO A 9 -14.51 -0.04 -20.19
N SER A 10 -15.06 -0.88 -21.06
CA SER A 10 -16.52 -0.93 -21.22
C SER A 10 -17.19 -1.55 -19.99
N ASP A 11 -18.50 -1.34 -19.86
CA ASP A 11 -19.33 -1.97 -18.82
C ASP A 11 -19.24 -3.51 -18.81
N GLU A 12 -18.85 -4.13 -19.92
CA GLU A 12 -18.71 -5.58 -20.07
C GLU A 12 -17.43 -6.11 -19.42
N GLU A 13 -16.43 -5.25 -19.19
CA GLU A 13 -15.18 -5.56 -18.49
C GLU A 13 -15.32 -5.41 -16.95
N TYR A 14 -16.52 -5.11 -16.45
CA TYR A 14 -16.82 -5.05 -15.02
C TYR A 14 -16.56 -6.41 -14.36
N ASN A 15 -15.61 -6.45 -13.43
CA ASN A 15 -15.26 -7.67 -12.71
C ASN A 15 -15.00 -7.39 -11.23
N LEU A 16 -16.00 -7.70 -10.41
CA LEU A 16 -15.94 -7.66 -8.95
C LEU A 16 -16.27 -9.06 -8.40
N SER A 17 -15.48 -9.55 -7.45
CA SER A 17 -15.73 -10.86 -6.84
C SER A 17 -17.02 -10.83 -6.01
N SER A 18 -17.65 -11.98 -5.81
CA SER A 18 -18.86 -12.10 -4.97
C SER A 18 -18.60 -11.69 -3.52
N GLU A 19 -17.41 -11.98 -3.00
CA GLU A 19 -16.94 -11.58 -1.67
C GLU A 19 -16.83 -10.05 -1.56
N ASP A 20 -16.10 -9.41 -2.50
CA ASP A 20 -15.91 -7.96 -2.48
C ASP A 20 -17.25 -7.23 -2.70
N SER A 21 -18.12 -7.75 -3.57
CA SER A 21 -19.49 -7.24 -3.78
C SER A 21 -20.30 -7.30 -2.49
N THR A 22 -20.36 -8.47 -1.82
CA THR A 22 -21.13 -8.64 -0.58
C THR A 22 -20.69 -7.67 0.51
N LEU A 23 -19.38 -7.49 0.67
CA LEU A 23 -18.83 -6.56 1.64
C LEU A 23 -19.13 -5.10 1.26
N LEU A 24 -18.94 -4.72 0.00
CA LEU A 24 -19.26 -3.37 -0.47
C LEU A 24 -20.74 -3.05 -0.26
N LYS A 25 -21.66 -3.93 -0.67
CA LYS A 25 -23.10 -3.75 -0.46
C LYS A 25 -23.45 -3.48 0.99
N ARG A 26 -22.81 -4.21 1.92
CA ARG A 26 -23.00 -4.02 3.36
C ARG A 26 -22.46 -2.67 3.85
N VAL A 27 -21.27 -2.27 3.40
CA VAL A 27 -20.61 -1.05 3.88
C VAL A 27 -21.24 0.21 3.28
N ILE A 28 -21.59 0.20 1.99
CA ILE A 28 -22.14 1.37 1.29
C ILE A 28 -23.68 1.45 1.36
N GLY A 29 -24.34 0.38 1.80
CA GLY A 29 -25.80 0.31 1.93
C GLY A 29 -26.56 0.17 0.60
N ILE A 30 -25.91 -0.26 -0.48
CA ILE A 30 -26.56 -0.55 -1.78
C ILE A 30 -26.75 -2.06 -1.89
N GLN A 31 -27.99 -2.56 -1.99
CA GLN A 31 -28.25 -4.01 -2.07
C GLN A 31 -28.39 -4.50 -3.52
N ASP A 32 -28.84 -3.65 -4.43
CA ASP A 32 -29.02 -3.97 -5.84
C ASP A 32 -27.68 -4.04 -6.58
N ASP A 33 -27.44 -5.12 -7.34
CA ASP A 33 -26.19 -5.30 -8.10
C ASP A 33 -26.05 -4.29 -9.24
N GLY A 34 -27.16 -3.90 -9.87
CA GLY A 34 -27.16 -2.91 -10.95
C GLY A 34 -26.79 -1.52 -10.43
N GLU A 35 -27.35 -1.11 -9.30
CA GLU A 35 -27.02 0.13 -8.60
C GLU A 35 -25.58 0.14 -8.11
N LEU A 36 -25.10 -0.95 -7.51
CA LEU A 36 -23.70 -1.08 -7.09
C LEU A 36 -22.76 -0.92 -8.29
N LYS A 37 -23.03 -1.61 -9.40
CA LYS A 37 -22.23 -1.50 -10.62
C LYS A 37 -22.18 -0.06 -11.13
N ARG A 38 -23.33 0.61 -11.27
CA ARG A 38 -23.40 2.01 -11.72
C ARG A 38 -22.62 2.95 -10.81
N HIS A 39 -22.75 2.77 -9.49
CA HIS A 39 -22.02 3.53 -8.49
C HIS A 39 -20.51 3.36 -8.63
N LEU A 40 -20.03 2.12 -8.74
CA LEU A 40 -18.60 1.82 -8.89
C LEU A 40 -18.01 2.37 -10.19
N LEU A 41 -18.74 2.31 -11.30
CA LEU A 41 -18.28 2.86 -12.58
C LEU A 41 -18.25 4.40 -12.57
N ALA A 42 -19.20 5.05 -11.89
CA ALA A 42 -19.16 6.50 -11.70
C ALA A 42 -17.94 6.93 -10.87
N VAL A 43 -17.71 6.25 -9.73
CA VAL A 43 -16.50 6.46 -8.89
C VAL A 43 -15.22 6.18 -9.67
N GLN A 44 -15.20 5.12 -10.50
CA GLN A 44 -14.07 4.81 -11.36
C GLN A 44 -13.75 5.96 -12.31
N ALA A 45 -14.76 6.55 -12.95
CA ALA A 45 -14.57 7.65 -13.89
C ALA A 45 -13.99 8.88 -13.18
N GLU A 46 -14.48 9.20 -11.99
CA GLU A 46 -13.94 10.31 -11.19
C GLU A 46 -12.51 10.06 -10.71
N ALA A 47 -12.21 8.86 -10.17
CA ALA A 47 -10.85 8.50 -9.79
C ALA A 47 -9.89 8.57 -10.98
N TYR A 48 -10.34 8.11 -12.16
CA TYR A 48 -9.50 8.09 -13.36
C TYR A 48 -9.20 9.50 -13.89
N ALA A 49 -10.10 10.46 -13.64
CA ALA A 49 -9.90 11.86 -13.98
C ALA A 49 -8.87 12.56 -13.08
N VAL A 50 -8.71 12.14 -11.82
CA VAL A 50 -7.64 12.62 -10.93
C VAL A 50 -6.28 12.23 -11.52
N HIS A 51 -6.06 10.93 -11.69
CA HIS A 51 -4.89 10.44 -12.43
C HIS A 51 -5.15 9.02 -12.99
N PRO A 52 -4.82 8.76 -14.27
CA PRO A 52 -5.28 7.59 -15.01
C PRO A 52 -4.44 6.33 -14.72
N TYR A 53 -4.59 5.77 -13.53
CA TYR A 53 -3.93 4.51 -13.17
C TYR A 53 -4.70 3.28 -13.67
N ALA A 54 -3.96 2.26 -14.14
CA ALA A 54 -4.54 0.98 -14.54
C ALA A 54 -5.26 0.22 -13.41
N CYS A 55 -4.90 0.46 -12.14
CA CYS A 55 -5.62 -0.09 -10.98
C CYS A 55 -7.07 0.42 -10.91
N ILE A 56 -7.31 1.69 -11.25
CA ILE A 56 -8.64 2.30 -11.27
C ILE A 56 -9.49 1.65 -12.35
N ARG A 57 -8.93 1.43 -13.56
CA ARG A 57 -9.59 0.72 -14.67
C ARG A 57 -10.09 -0.68 -14.27
N SER A 58 -9.40 -1.36 -13.36
CA SER A 58 -9.73 -2.72 -12.92
C SER A 58 -10.48 -2.79 -11.59
N LEU A 59 -11.07 -1.67 -11.15
CA LEU A 59 -11.78 -1.52 -9.87
C LEU A 59 -10.91 -1.98 -8.68
N GLY A 60 -9.61 -1.68 -8.72
CA GLY A 60 -8.66 -2.07 -7.68
C GLY A 60 -9.03 -1.50 -6.31
N PHE A 61 -9.64 -0.31 -6.29
CA PHE A 61 -10.14 0.39 -5.10
C PHE A 61 -11.37 -0.29 -4.46
N ALA A 62 -12.08 -1.14 -5.20
CA ALA A 62 -13.26 -1.86 -4.71
C ALA A 62 -12.90 -3.16 -3.97
N LYS A 63 -11.61 -3.44 -3.78
CA LYS A 63 -11.10 -4.71 -3.26
C LYS A 63 -10.36 -4.48 -1.94
N PHE A 64 -10.88 -5.06 -0.86
CA PHE A 64 -10.32 -4.96 0.49
C PHE A 64 -9.17 -5.96 0.67
N ARG A 65 -7.95 -5.54 0.34
CA ARG A 65 -6.82 -6.46 0.24
C ARG A 65 -6.06 -6.60 1.54
N ILE A 66 -6.08 -5.58 2.39
CA ILE A 66 -5.48 -5.66 3.72
C ILE A 66 -6.00 -6.88 4.47
N SER A 67 -7.31 -7.18 4.35
CA SER A 67 -7.92 -8.33 5.01
C SER A 67 -7.55 -9.69 4.44
N LYS A 68 -6.96 -9.72 3.25
CA LYS A 68 -6.45 -10.95 2.60
C LYS A 68 -5.00 -11.23 2.98
N HIS A 69 -4.34 -10.30 3.67
CA HIS A 69 -2.94 -10.47 4.08
C HIS A 69 -2.82 -11.43 5.29
N PRO A 70 -1.87 -12.36 5.31
CA PRO A 70 -1.69 -13.30 6.43
C PRO A 70 -1.46 -12.64 7.79
N ALA A 71 -0.86 -11.45 7.81
CA ALA A 71 -0.62 -10.68 9.05
C ALA A 71 -1.87 -9.94 9.58
N TYR A 72 -2.97 -9.92 8.84
CA TYR A 72 -4.11 -9.03 9.15
C TYR A 72 -4.78 -9.33 10.49
N GLU A 73 -4.96 -10.60 10.85
CA GLU A 73 -5.54 -10.97 12.14
C GLU A 73 -4.70 -10.44 13.30
N ALA A 74 -3.37 -10.56 13.19
CA ALA A 74 -2.44 -10.00 14.17
C ALA A 74 -2.49 -8.47 14.23
N VAL A 75 -2.68 -7.80 13.08
CA VAL A 75 -2.85 -6.34 13.01
C VAL A 75 -4.13 -5.88 13.72
N ILE A 76 -5.27 -6.55 13.48
CA ILE A 76 -6.53 -6.23 14.17
C ILE A 76 -6.41 -6.49 15.67
N LYS A 77 -5.79 -7.60 16.07
CA LYS A 77 -5.52 -7.90 17.49
C LYS A 77 -4.64 -6.81 18.12
N LEU A 78 -3.56 -6.41 17.46
CA LEU A 78 -2.66 -5.36 17.91
C LEU A 78 -3.41 -4.03 18.13
N GLY A 79 -4.25 -3.63 17.18
CA GLY A 79 -5.06 -2.40 17.28
C GLY A 79 -6.05 -2.41 18.45
N LYS A 80 -6.61 -3.57 18.79
CA LYS A 80 -7.57 -3.74 19.89
C LYS A 80 -6.90 -3.81 21.26
N GLU A 81 -5.70 -4.38 21.35
CA GLU A 81 -5.04 -4.67 22.62
C GLU A 81 -4.00 -3.62 23.02
N ARG A 82 -3.33 -2.98 22.05
CA ARG A 82 -2.31 -1.96 22.34
C ARG A 82 -2.93 -0.57 22.28
N GLN A 83 -2.84 0.14 23.41
CA GLN A 83 -3.22 1.54 23.49
C GLN A 83 -2.40 2.39 22.51
N ASN A 84 -3.07 3.29 21.79
CA ASN A 84 -2.48 4.19 20.81
C ASN A 84 -1.69 3.46 19.70
N ALA A 85 -2.10 2.25 19.31
CA ALA A 85 -1.52 1.54 18.18
C ALA A 85 -1.90 2.25 16.88
N ILE A 86 -1.02 3.11 16.37
CA ILE A 86 -1.28 3.88 15.14
C ILE A 86 -1.14 2.98 13.92
N LEU A 87 -2.16 3.01 13.05
CA LEU A 87 -2.15 2.44 11.70
C LEU A 87 -2.02 3.55 10.68
N LEU A 88 -0.94 3.51 9.91
CA LEU A 88 -0.71 4.33 8.74
C LEU A 88 -1.03 3.52 7.48
N ASP A 89 -2.08 3.94 6.79
CA ASP A 89 -2.48 3.43 5.47
C ASP A 89 -1.76 4.25 4.40
N LEU A 90 -0.81 3.63 3.71
CA LEU A 90 -0.09 4.20 2.55
C LEU A 90 -0.58 3.49 1.28
N PRO A 91 -1.72 3.92 0.72
CA PRO A 91 -2.16 3.49 -0.61
C PRO A 91 -1.06 3.71 -1.65
N CYS A 92 -1.09 2.88 -2.69
CA CYS A 92 -0.16 3.00 -3.81
C CYS A 92 -0.78 3.84 -4.93
N CYS A 93 -0.17 5.01 -5.18
CA CYS A 93 -0.40 5.85 -6.34
C CYS A 93 0.50 5.42 -7.51
N GLY A 94 0.31 4.21 -8.01
CA GLY A 94 1.06 3.74 -9.17
C GLY A 94 0.62 2.40 -9.69
N LEU A 95 0.58 2.29 -11.02
CA LEU A 95 0.26 1.08 -11.80
C LEU A 95 0.84 -0.23 -11.21
N PRO A 96 0.38 -1.43 -11.60
CA PRO A 96 -0.97 -1.90 -11.78
C PRO A 96 -1.45 -2.54 -10.47
N ILE A 97 -2.72 -2.32 -10.13
CA ILE A 97 -3.38 -2.77 -8.90
C ILE A 97 -2.86 -1.91 -7.70
N HIS A 98 -3.70 -1.15 -7.01
CA HIS A 98 -4.04 -1.30 -5.58
C HIS A 98 -4.71 0.01 -5.11
N ASP A 99 -5.27 0.00 -3.90
CA ASP A 99 -6.23 0.96 -3.35
C ASP A 99 -5.77 2.42 -3.44
N VAL A 100 -6.70 3.28 -3.80
CA VAL A 100 -6.49 4.71 -4.06
C VAL A 100 -7.38 5.53 -3.12
N VAL A 101 -8.40 4.95 -2.49
CA VAL A 101 -9.53 5.70 -1.91
C VAL A 101 -9.82 5.35 -0.44
N GLY A 102 -8.87 4.70 0.24
CA GLY A 102 -8.96 4.35 1.67
C GLY A 102 -9.92 3.20 1.99
N SER A 103 -10.12 2.28 1.05
CA SER A 103 -10.90 1.05 1.29
C SER A 103 -10.25 0.15 2.35
N ASP A 104 -8.93 0.04 2.35
CA ASP A 104 -8.20 -0.81 3.30
C ASP A 104 -8.24 -0.26 4.75
N SER A 105 -8.01 1.04 4.96
CA SER A 105 -8.25 1.68 6.27
C SER A 105 -9.69 1.54 6.76
N ARG A 106 -10.68 1.72 5.88
CA ARG A 106 -12.10 1.51 6.23
C ARG A 106 -12.39 0.07 6.62
N LYS A 107 -11.75 -0.90 5.96
CA LYS A 107 -11.86 -2.32 6.31
C LYS A 107 -11.30 -2.60 7.70
N ALA A 108 -10.12 -2.07 8.00
CA ALA A 108 -9.52 -2.22 9.33
C ALA A 108 -10.44 -1.67 10.44
N ILE A 109 -11.00 -0.47 10.22
CA ILE A 109 -11.95 0.16 11.16
C ILE A 109 -13.23 -0.66 11.30
N TYR A 110 -13.78 -1.14 10.18
CA TYR A 110 -14.97 -2.00 10.19
C TYR A 110 -14.75 -3.28 11.02
N ASP A 111 -13.55 -3.88 10.97
CA ASP A 111 -13.21 -5.07 11.77
C ASP A 111 -12.81 -4.76 13.22
N GLY A 112 -12.85 -3.48 13.62
CA GLY A 112 -12.68 -3.02 14.98
C GLY A 112 -11.28 -2.48 15.31
N TYR A 113 -10.50 -2.05 14.32
CA TYR A 113 -9.35 -1.17 14.58
C TYR A 113 -9.84 0.20 15.05
N PRO A 114 -9.32 0.79 16.15
CA PRO A 114 -9.79 2.08 16.65
C PRO A 114 -9.60 3.18 15.62
N ARG A 115 -10.68 3.84 15.19
CA ARG A 115 -10.68 4.86 14.14
C ARG A 115 -9.74 6.02 14.46
N GLU A 116 -9.71 6.43 15.71
CA GLU A 116 -8.88 7.51 16.25
C GLU A 116 -7.37 7.23 16.12
N ASN A 117 -6.99 5.98 15.88
CA ASN A 117 -5.60 5.56 15.69
C ASN A 117 -5.25 5.31 14.21
N VAL A 118 -6.15 5.58 13.27
CA VAL A 118 -5.90 5.40 11.84
C VAL A 118 -5.59 6.74 11.19
N ILE A 119 -4.59 6.76 10.32
CA ILE A 119 -4.25 7.88 9.46
C ILE A 119 -3.94 7.37 8.05
N ALA A 120 -4.36 8.12 7.04
CA ALA A 120 -4.09 7.79 5.64
C ALA A 120 -3.22 8.87 5.00
N SER A 121 -2.44 8.50 3.98
CA SER A 121 -1.67 9.47 3.20
C SER A 121 -1.51 9.04 1.75
N ASP A 122 -1.63 9.98 0.83
CA ASP A 122 -1.48 9.77 -0.61
C ASP A 122 -0.88 11.03 -1.25
N LEU A 123 -0.37 10.93 -2.48
CA LEU A 123 0.14 12.07 -3.24
C LEU A 123 -0.97 13.05 -3.65
N TYR A 124 -2.20 12.56 -3.83
CA TYR A 124 -3.33 13.36 -4.31
C TYR A 124 -4.51 13.33 -3.32
N ALA A 125 -4.86 14.49 -2.76
CA ALA A 125 -6.00 14.60 -1.84
C ALA A 125 -7.36 14.29 -2.49
N ASP A 126 -7.50 14.54 -3.80
CA ASP A 126 -8.74 14.29 -4.54
C ASP A 126 -9.18 12.82 -4.44
N TYR A 127 -8.23 11.89 -4.29
CA TYR A 127 -8.55 10.49 -4.10
C TYR A 127 -9.25 10.19 -2.77
N TRP A 128 -8.94 10.95 -1.73
CA TRP A 128 -9.66 10.88 -0.47
C TRP A 128 -11.11 11.33 -0.63
N THR A 129 -11.34 12.41 -1.38
CA THR A 129 -12.68 12.88 -1.75
C THR A 129 -13.45 11.83 -2.54
N VAL A 130 -12.80 11.15 -3.49
CA VAL A 130 -13.42 10.03 -4.23
C VAL A 130 -13.76 8.87 -3.29
N GLY A 131 -12.94 8.59 -2.28
CA GLY A 131 -13.24 7.61 -1.23
C GLY A 131 -14.50 7.94 -0.44
N HIS A 132 -14.69 9.20 -0.06
CA HIS A 132 -15.93 9.64 0.57
C HIS A 132 -17.16 9.35 -0.30
N LYS A 133 -17.08 9.60 -1.62
CA LYS A 133 -18.15 9.27 -2.57
C LYS A 133 -18.39 7.76 -2.69
N LEU A 134 -17.34 6.95 -2.80
CA LEU A 134 -17.44 5.49 -2.87
C LEU A 134 -18.22 4.94 -1.67
N PHE A 135 -17.83 5.36 -0.47
CA PHE A 135 -18.39 4.85 0.77
C PHE A 135 -19.61 5.62 1.27
N LYS A 136 -20.10 6.61 0.51
CA LYS A 136 -21.22 7.48 0.88
C LYS A 136 -21.04 8.09 2.27
N THR A 137 -19.82 8.55 2.55
CA THR A 137 -19.45 9.22 3.80
C THR A 137 -19.04 10.66 3.55
N THR A 138 -18.81 11.39 4.63
CA THR A 138 -18.34 12.77 4.69
C THR A 138 -17.18 12.84 5.69
N GLU A 139 -16.50 13.97 5.78
CA GLU A 139 -15.45 14.18 6.79
C GLU A 139 -16.00 14.08 8.21
N GLU A 140 -17.26 14.47 8.43
CA GLU A 140 -17.91 14.38 9.74
C GLU A 140 -18.28 12.93 10.10
N SER A 141 -18.77 12.14 9.14
CA SER A 141 -19.16 10.74 9.39
C SER A 141 -17.96 9.78 9.37
N TYR A 142 -16.87 10.16 8.72
CA TYR A 142 -15.61 9.43 8.65
C TYR A 142 -14.41 10.36 8.83
N SER A 143 -14.11 10.66 10.09
CA SER A 143 -13.11 11.64 10.52
C SER A 143 -11.68 11.07 10.62
N VAL A 144 -11.29 10.18 9.71
CA VAL A 144 -9.90 9.69 9.64
C VAL A 144 -9.03 10.78 9.02
N PRO A 145 -7.96 11.24 9.69
CA PRO A 145 -7.06 12.23 9.13
C PRO A 145 -6.40 11.72 7.84
N PHE A 146 -6.28 12.63 6.88
CA PHE A 146 -5.61 12.37 5.61
C PHE A 146 -4.50 13.40 5.39
N LEU A 147 -3.31 12.94 5.00
CA LEU A 147 -2.16 13.78 4.70
C LEU A 147 -1.78 13.65 3.23
N GLN A 148 -1.93 14.74 2.47
CA GLN A 148 -1.37 14.81 1.13
C GLN A 148 0.14 15.05 1.23
N GLY A 149 0.95 14.22 0.57
CA GLY A 149 2.38 14.46 0.51
C GLY A 149 3.18 13.43 -0.27
N ASP A 150 4.36 13.85 -0.71
CA ASP A 150 5.38 12.99 -1.30
C ASP A 150 6.28 12.43 -0.20
N MET A 151 6.45 11.10 -0.14
CA MET A 151 7.33 10.45 0.84
C MET A 151 8.80 10.87 0.70
N PHE A 152 9.21 11.34 -0.49
CA PHE A 152 10.56 11.83 -0.73
C PHE A 152 10.74 13.32 -0.43
N ASP A 153 9.67 14.06 -0.15
CA ASP A 153 9.77 15.46 0.29
C ASP A 153 10.26 15.49 1.75
N PRO A 154 11.44 16.06 2.04
CA PRO A 154 11.98 16.13 3.40
C PRO A 154 11.13 16.96 4.36
N ASN A 155 10.24 17.83 3.87
CA ASN A 155 9.28 18.56 4.70
C ASN A 155 8.09 17.68 5.11
N PHE A 156 7.77 16.68 4.29
CA PHE A 156 6.70 15.73 4.56
C PHE A 156 7.18 14.57 5.45
N LEU A 157 8.33 14.00 5.15
CA LEU A 157 8.97 12.97 5.97
C LEU A 157 10.48 13.17 6.04
N LYS A 158 10.97 13.59 7.20
CA LYS A 158 12.37 13.93 7.43
C LYS A 158 13.30 12.72 7.25
N PRO A 159 14.24 12.74 6.30
CA PRO A 159 15.20 11.65 6.11
C PRO A 159 16.29 11.64 7.20
N GLY A 160 17.04 10.54 7.25
CA GLY A 160 18.22 10.40 8.13
C GLY A 160 17.92 10.07 9.60
N VAL A 161 16.64 9.93 9.97
CA VAL A 161 16.25 9.47 11.29
C VAL A 161 16.35 7.95 11.35
N ARG A 162 17.18 7.44 12.27
CA ARG A 162 17.38 6.00 12.43
C ARG A 162 16.24 5.37 13.25
N PRO A 163 15.88 4.10 12.99
CA PRO A 163 14.98 3.38 13.88
C PRO A 163 15.59 3.23 15.26
N VAL A 164 14.76 3.35 16.30
CA VAL A 164 15.16 3.07 17.68
C VAL A 164 14.87 1.60 18.04
N ASN A 165 15.50 1.09 19.10
CA ASN A 165 15.39 -0.32 19.49
C ASN A 165 14.48 -0.53 20.71
N THR A 166 14.30 0.51 21.52
CA THR A 166 13.53 0.43 22.77
C THR A 166 12.67 1.67 22.96
N SER A 167 11.53 1.52 23.64
CA SER A 167 10.62 2.63 23.92
C SER A 167 11.24 3.71 24.82
N SER A 168 12.23 3.36 25.64
CA SER A 168 12.96 4.31 26.49
C SER A 168 13.80 5.32 25.68
N GLN A 169 14.06 5.06 24.40
CA GLN A 169 14.75 5.98 23.51
C GLN A 169 13.81 7.02 22.88
N ILE A 170 12.49 6.85 23.04
CA ILE A 170 11.49 7.80 22.55
C ILE A 170 11.30 8.88 23.61
N THR A 171 11.73 10.09 23.30
CA THR A 171 11.64 11.24 24.22
C THR A 171 10.37 12.08 24.02
N THR A 172 9.58 11.78 22.99
CA THR A 172 8.38 12.51 22.59
C THR A 172 7.12 11.70 22.85
N SER A 173 6.03 12.33 23.26
CA SER A 173 4.72 11.68 23.29
C SER A 173 4.16 11.47 21.88
N PRO A 174 3.29 10.46 21.66
CA PRO A 174 2.59 10.29 20.39
C PRO A 174 1.81 11.56 20.02
N PRO A 175 1.92 12.07 18.79
CA PRO A 175 1.22 13.28 18.37
C PRO A 175 -0.27 13.02 18.18
N SER A 176 -1.08 14.07 18.27
CA SER A 176 -2.49 14.01 17.85
C SER A 176 -2.56 13.88 16.33
N LEU A 177 -3.20 12.82 15.83
CA LEU A 177 -3.27 12.56 14.38
C LEU A 177 -4.02 13.66 13.61
N ALA A 178 -5.07 14.25 14.22
CA ALA A 178 -5.89 15.26 13.57
C ALA A 178 -5.17 16.61 13.35
N ALA A 179 -4.08 16.87 14.08
CA ALA A 179 -3.32 18.11 13.96
C ALA A 179 -2.09 17.99 13.04
N LEU A 180 -1.86 16.81 12.46
CA LEU A 180 -0.69 16.57 11.61
C LEU A 180 -0.84 17.26 10.26
N THR A 181 0.28 17.74 9.74
CA THR A 181 0.43 18.28 8.38
C THR A 181 1.54 17.56 7.60
N SER A 182 2.25 16.63 8.25
CA SER A 182 3.36 15.85 7.72
C SER A 182 3.51 14.55 8.52
N LEU A 183 4.25 13.57 8.01
CA LEU A 183 4.50 12.30 8.70
C LEU A 183 5.70 12.35 9.66
N THR A 184 6.56 13.36 9.55
CA THR A 184 7.75 13.52 10.43
C THR A 184 7.44 13.38 11.93
N PRO A 185 6.36 13.97 12.49
CA PRO A 185 6.04 13.81 13.91
C PRO A 185 5.68 12.38 14.33
N LEU A 186 5.37 11.50 13.38
CA LEU A 186 5.05 10.09 13.63
C LEU A 186 6.28 9.17 13.68
N GLN A 187 7.49 9.70 13.52
CA GLN A 187 8.71 8.90 13.62
C GLN A 187 8.78 8.17 14.97
N HIS A 188 9.00 6.86 14.90
CA HIS A 188 9.01 5.90 16.01
C HIS A 188 7.67 5.66 16.72
N HIS A 189 6.55 6.17 16.20
CA HIS A 189 5.23 6.05 16.83
C HIS A 189 4.26 5.13 16.09
N VAL A 190 4.54 4.80 14.83
CA VAL A 190 3.60 4.01 14.01
C VAL A 190 3.70 2.53 14.36
N SER A 191 2.60 1.92 14.81
CA SER A 191 2.57 0.49 15.14
C SER A 191 2.36 -0.38 13.91
N VAL A 192 1.60 0.11 12.93
CA VAL A 192 1.23 -0.64 11.72
C VAL A 192 1.41 0.27 10.51
N ILE A 193 2.26 -0.11 9.57
CA ILE A 193 2.39 0.54 8.27
C ILE A 193 1.91 -0.44 7.22
N TYR A 194 0.78 -0.15 6.59
CA TYR A 194 0.29 -0.92 5.46
C TYR A 194 0.67 -0.23 4.16
N THR A 195 1.36 -0.96 3.29
CA THR A 195 1.76 -0.44 1.97
C THR A 195 1.74 -1.55 0.93
N SER A 196 0.70 -1.57 0.11
CA SER A 196 0.52 -2.55 -0.95
C SER A 196 0.84 -1.93 -2.30
N SER A 197 1.75 -2.55 -3.04
CA SER A 197 2.14 -2.22 -4.40
C SER A 197 2.89 -0.89 -4.57
N PHE A 198 3.45 -0.37 -3.49
CA PHE A 198 4.16 0.91 -3.49
C PHE A 198 5.62 0.79 -3.98
N PHE A 199 6.40 -0.13 -3.40
CA PHE A 199 7.84 -0.25 -3.69
C PHE A 199 8.14 -0.54 -5.16
N HIS A 200 7.30 -1.32 -5.86
CA HIS A 200 7.56 -1.70 -7.25
C HIS A 200 7.49 -0.52 -8.25
N LEU A 201 7.09 0.67 -7.81
CA LEU A 201 7.07 1.88 -8.63
C LEU A 201 8.45 2.50 -8.85
N PHE A 202 9.40 2.14 -7.98
CA PHE A 202 10.64 2.87 -7.80
C PHE A 202 11.84 2.04 -8.23
N GLU A 203 12.95 2.71 -8.52
CA GLU A 203 14.24 2.05 -8.72
C GLU A 203 14.84 1.58 -7.38
N ALA A 204 15.90 0.77 -7.46
CA ALA A 204 16.51 0.16 -6.27
C ALA A 204 16.93 1.22 -5.22
N ASP A 205 17.54 2.32 -5.65
CA ASP A 205 18.02 3.39 -4.76
C ASP A 205 16.86 4.12 -4.05
N GLU A 206 15.76 4.32 -4.75
CA GLU A 206 14.55 4.93 -4.20
C GLU A 206 13.84 3.98 -3.24
N GLN A 207 13.76 2.69 -3.56
CA GLN A 207 13.25 1.65 -2.64
C GLN A 207 14.09 1.57 -1.37
N PHE A 208 15.42 1.70 -1.48
CA PHE A 208 16.32 1.76 -0.34
C PHE A 208 16.06 2.97 0.57
N LYS A 209 15.86 4.15 -0.02
CA LYS A 209 15.47 5.36 0.73
C LYS A 209 14.12 5.17 1.42
N LEU A 210 13.12 4.61 0.72
CA LEU A 210 11.79 4.33 1.29
C LEU A 210 11.85 3.34 2.45
N ALA A 211 12.66 2.29 2.36
CA ALA A 211 12.84 1.34 3.46
C ALA A 211 13.33 2.06 4.74
N HIS A 212 14.28 2.99 4.61
CA HIS A 212 14.76 3.80 5.72
C HIS A 212 13.70 4.75 6.27
N LEU A 213 12.97 5.43 5.39
CA LEU A 213 11.89 6.33 5.78
C LEU A 213 10.78 5.59 6.55
N PHE A 214 10.34 4.43 6.05
CA PHE A 214 9.29 3.65 6.71
C PHE A 214 9.79 3.00 8.00
N ALA A 215 11.05 2.54 8.03
CA ALA A 215 11.67 2.06 9.26
C ALA A 215 11.77 3.16 10.33
N SER A 216 11.97 4.42 9.94
CA SER A 216 12.01 5.57 10.86
C SER A 216 10.64 5.85 11.50
N LEU A 217 9.54 5.52 10.81
CA LEU A 217 8.17 5.65 11.33
C LEU A 217 7.82 4.54 12.32
N LEU A 218 8.38 3.36 12.14
CA LEU A 218 8.00 2.16 12.88
C LEU A 218 8.36 2.23 14.36
N SER A 219 7.36 2.00 15.21
CA SER A 219 7.53 1.86 16.65
C SER A 219 8.51 0.74 17.01
N PRO A 220 9.37 0.91 18.04
CA PRO A 220 10.28 -0.13 18.51
C PRO A 220 9.57 -1.25 19.26
N LEU A 221 8.29 -1.09 19.62
CA LEU A 221 7.59 -2.07 20.43
C LEU A 221 7.44 -3.41 19.68
N PRO A 222 7.66 -4.56 20.32
CA PRO A 222 7.52 -5.88 19.71
C PRO A 222 6.17 -6.06 19.02
N GLY A 223 6.13 -6.68 17.84
CA GLY A 223 4.90 -6.86 17.06
C GLY A 223 4.47 -5.64 16.21
N SER A 224 5.15 -4.48 16.32
CA SER A 224 4.96 -3.40 15.34
C SER A 224 5.41 -3.87 13.97
N ILE A 225 4.67 -3.54 12.91
CA ILE A 225 4.77 -4.21 11.61
C ILE A 225 4.69 -3.25 10.42
N ILE A 226 5.54 -3.48 9.42
CA ILE A 226 5.41 -2.96 8.06
C ILE A 226 5.03 -4.13 7.17
N PHE A 227 3.95 -4.05 6.40
CA PHE A 227 3.52 -5.18 5.59
C PHE A 227 2.77 -4.76 4.33
N GLY A 228 2.73 -5.69 3.37
CA GLY A 228 2.02 -5.48 2.13
C GLY A 228 2.34 -6.53 1.08
N SER A 229 2.16 -6.15 -0.17
CA SER A 229 2.43 -7.02 -1.30
C SER A 229 2.80 -6.21 -2.52
N HIS A 230 3.69 -6.67 -3.39
CA HIS A 230 4.00 -5.98 -4.64
C HIS A 230 4.45 -6.96 -5.72
N VAL A 231 4.66 -6.47 -6.94
CA VAL A 231 5.27 -7.27 -8.00
C VAL A 231 6.75 -7.50 -7.69
N GLY A 232 7.16 -8.77 -7.61
CA GLY A 232 8.53 -9.18 -7.27
C GLY A 232 9.11 -10.16 -8.29
N ALA A 233 10.41 -10.43 -8.21
CA ALA A 233 11.14 -11.42 -9.00
C ALA A 233 11.00 -12.84 -8.43
N SER A 234 11.34 -13.86 -9.21
CA SER A 234 11.34 -15.25 -8.72
C SER A 234 12.53 -15.51 -7.79
N GLU A 235 12.62 -16.74 -7.28
CA GLU A 235 13.76 -17.22 -6.50
C GLU A 235 14.76 -18.02 -7.36
N ASP A 236 14.54 -18.07 -8.67
CA ASP A 236 15.44 -18.77 -9.59
C ASP A 236 16.81 -18.09 -9.62
N GLU A 237 17.88 -18.83 -9.91
CA GLU A 237 19.25 -18.30 -9.83
C GLU A 237 19.48 -17.06 -10.72
N GLU A 238 18.76 -16.93 -11.83
CA GLU A 238 18.83 -15.75 -12.71
C GLU A 238 18.28 -14.47 -12.06
N ASP A 239 17.29 -14.61 -11.17
CA ASP A 239 16.52 -13.52 -10.56
C ASP A 239 16.85 -13.33 -9.07
N LYS A 240 17.76 -14.15 -8.52
CA LYS A 240 18.08 -14.21 -7.08
C LYS A 240 18.53 -12.89 -6.47
N LEU A 241 19.15 -12.00 -7.23
CA LEU A 241 19.53 -10.66 -6.78
C LEU A 241 18.46 -9.60 -7.05
N GLY A 242 17.30 -9.98 -7.59
CA GLY A 242 16.31 -9.07 -8.15
C GLY A 242 16.62 -8.68 -9.59
N ARG A 243 15.71 -7.92 -10.21
CA ARG A 243 15.85 -7.50 -11.62
C ARG A 243 15.22 -6.13 -11.88
N ASN A 244 15.81 -5.42 -12.85
CA ASN A 244 15.18 -4.25 -13.44
C ASN A 244 13.94 -4.64 -14.26
N ARG A 245 12.92 -3.81 -14.21
CA ARG A 245 11.68 -3.91 -14.97
C ARG A 245 11.39 -2.60 -15.66
N PHE A 246 10.84 -2.69 -16.86
CA PHE A 246 10.25 -1.55 -17.53
C PHE A 246 8.78 -1.46 -17.14
N THR A 247 8.37 -0.29 -16.67
CA THR A 247 6.97 0.01 -16.39
C THR A 247 6.26 0.35 -17.70
N LEU A 248 4.92 0.23 -17.70
CA LEU A 248 4.09 0.63 -18.84
C LEU A 248 4.18 2.14 -19.17
N ARG A 249 4.83 2.95 -18.32
CA ARG A 249 5.07 4.39 -18.53
C ARG A 249 6.45 4.69 -19.12
N GLY A 250 7.23 3.66 -19.48
CA GLY A 250 8.58 3.84 -20.00
C GLY A 250 9.61 4.23 -18.93
N THR A 251 9.25 4.10 -17.64
CA THR A 251 10.20 4.23 -16.53
C THR A 251 10.76 2.87 -16.15
N THR A 252 11.88 2.87 -15.45
CA THR A 252 12.49 1.69 -14.84
C THR A 252 12.03 1.54 -13.39
N ALA A 253 11.91 0.30 -12.94
CA ALA A 253 11.64 -0.05 -11.55
C ALA A 253 12.44 -1.31 -11.18
N PHE A 254 12.67 -1.54 -9.90
CA PHE A 254 13.36 -2.74 -9.42
C PHE A 254 12.37 -3.74 -8.82
N ALA A 255 12.51 -5.01 -9.17
CA ALA A 255 11.76 -6.09 -8.56
C ALA A 255 12.71 -6.97 -7.76
N HIS A 256 12.58 -6.92 -6.44
CA HIS A 256 13.33 -7.77 -5.55
C HIS A 256 12.90 -9.23 -5.70
N SER A 257 13.85 -10.14 -5.56
CA SER A 257 13.63 -11.52 -5.09
C SER A 257 13.39 -11.53 -3.57
N PRO A 258 12.90 -12.62 -2.97
CA PRO A 258 12.82 -12.75 -1.52
C PRO A 258 14.15 -12.55 -0.79
N ALA A 259 15.28 -12.97 -1.40
CA ALA A 259 16.61 -12.78 -0.84
C ALA A 259 17.03 -11.30 -0.85
N SER A 260 16.94 -10.65 -2.01
CA SER A 260 17.27 -9.22 -2.13
C SER A 260 16.29 -8.31 -1.37
N TRP A 261 15.03 -8.73 -1.18
CA TRP A 261 14.09 -8.03 -0.31
C TRP A 261 14.53 -8.10 1.14
N LYS A 262 14.99 -9.25 1.64
CA LYS A 262 15.57 -9.34 2.99
C LYS A 262 16.82 -8.47 3.12
N GLU A 263 17.69 -8.49 2.11
CA GLU A 263 18.90 -7.68 2.09
C GLU A 263 18.61 -6.17 2.18
N LEU A 264 17.56 -5.68 1.52
CA LEU A 264 17.12 -4.29 1.60
C LEU A 264 16.89 -3.81 3.05
N TRP A 265 16.34 -4.68 3.90
CA TRP A 265 15.91 -4.33 5.25
C TRP A 265 16.96 -4.65 6.33
N THR A 266 17.72 -5.73 6.16
CA THR A 266 18.66 -6.26 7.18
C THR A 266 20.09 -6.47 6.68
N GLY A 267 20.39 -6.08 5.44
CA GLY A 267 21.76 -6.07 4.92
C GLY A 267 22.65 -5.08 5.64
N GLU A 268 23.92 -5.00 5.26
CA GLU A 268 24.93 -4.15 5.92
C GLU A 268 24.50 -2.67 5.99
N SER A 269 23.81 -2.18 4.95
CA SER A 269 23.28 -0.82 4.88
C SER A 269 21.78 -0.74 5.16
N GLY A 270 21.14 -1.83 5.61
CA GLY A 270 19.72 -1.87 5.91
C GLY A 270 19.35 -1.06 7.16
N PRO A 271 18.08 -0.65 7.30
CA PRO A 271 17.62 0.09 8.48
C PRO A 271 17.61 -0.72 9.78
N PHE A 272 17.63 -2.06 9.71
CA PHE A 272 17.57 -2.95 10.86
C PHE A 272 18.72 -3.96 10.88
N THR A 273 19.02 -4.50 12.05
CA THR A 273 19.79 -5.75 12.16
C THR A 273 18.86 -6.98 12.11
N PRO A 274 19.34 -8.17 11.70
CA PRO A 274 18.53 -9.39 11.67
C PRO A 274 17.86 -9.77 13.00
N GLU A 275 18.41 -9.34 14.13
CA GLU A 275 17.90 -9.64 15.48
C GLU A 275 16.79 -8.67 15.92
N GLN A 276 16.62 -7.55 15.23
CA GLN A 276 15.62 -6.52 15.58
C GLN A 276 14.26 -6.81 14.94
N VAL A 277 14.24 -7.54 13.84
CA VAL A 277 13.04 -7.78 13.04
C VAL A 277 12.92 -9.23 12.58
N LEU A 278 11.69 -9.65 12.34
CA LEU A 278 11.35 -10.86 11.60
C LEU A 278 10.85 -10.42 10.21
N ILE A 279 11.54 -10.88 9.16
CA ILE A 279 11.12 -10.63 7.77
C ILE A 279 10.52 -11.91 7.19
N GLN A 280 9.29 -11.80 6.71
CA GLN A 280 8.61 -12.87 5.97
C GLN A 280 8.34 -12.40 4.56
N VAL A 281 8.62 -13.25 3.58
CA VAL A 281 8.32 -13.02 2.17
C VAL A 281 7.80 -14.32 1.59
N LYS A 282 6.63 -14.27 0.97
CA LYS A 282 6.03 -15.39 0.26
C LYS A 282 5.86 -15.01 -1.20
N VAL A 283 6.42 -15.84 -2.09
CA VAL A 283 6.20 -15.72 -3.53
C VAL A 283 4.83 -16.31 -3.87
N VAL A 284 4.05 -15.56 -4.65
CA VAL A 284 2.76 -15.97 -5.21
C VAL A 284 2.85 -15.90 -6.72
N GLN A 285 2.65 -17.05 -7.36
CA GLN A 285 2.60 -17.14 -8.81
C GLN A 285 1.21 -16.73 -9.33
N ASN A 286 1.15 -15.65 -10.10
CA ASN A 286 -0.05 -15.17 -10.77
C ASN A 286 -0.18 -15.86 -12.13
N MET A 287 -0.76 -17.06 -12.13
CA MET A 287 -0.98 -17.90 -13.32
C MET A 287 -1.92 -17.26 -14.38
N ASP A 288 -2.68 -16.22 -13.99
CA ASP A 288 -3.69 -15.55 -14.83
C ASP A 288 -3.22 -14.28 -15.54
N ARG A 289 -1.97 -13.83 -15.38
CA ARG A 289 -1.43 -12.66 -16.12
C ARG A 289 -1.10 -12.96 -17.60
N LYS A 290 -1.94 -13.75 -18.28
CA LYS A 290 -1.81 -14.10 -19.70
C LYS A 290 -2.12 -12.96 -20.68
N HIS A 291 -2.59 -11.79 -20.23
CA HIS A 291 -3.16 -10.74 -21.08
C HIS A 291 -2.40 -9.40 -21.14
N TYR A 292 -1.16 -9.32 -20.63
CA TYR A 292 -0.28 -8.17 -20.89
C TYR A 292 0.91 -8.58 -21.77
N SER A 293 0.63 -9.19 -22.92
CA SER A 293 1.61 -9.43 -23.98
C SER A 293 1.66 -8.21 -24.91
N GLY A 294 2.29 -7.13 -24.46
CA GLY A 294 2.82 -6.13 -25.38
C GLY A 294 4.26 -6.51 -25.69
N THR A 295 4.55 -6.94 -26.91
CA THR A 295 5.93 -7.15 -27.37
C THR A 295 6.63 -5.80 -27.49
N LEU A 296 7.30 -5.35 -26.44
CA LEU A 296 8.42 -4.45 -26.60
C LEU A 296 9.54 -5.28 -27.23
N SER A 297 9.91 -4.91 -28.46
CA SER A 297 10.98 -5.54 -29.22
C SER A 297 12.32 -5.38 -28.50
N SER A 298 12.67 -6.32 -27.63
CA SER A 298 14.05 -6.68 -27.27
C SER A 298 14.02 -7.91 -26.38
N GLU A 299 14.93 -8.85 -26.64
CA GLU A 299 15.14 -10.21 -26.12
C GLU A 299 15.21 -10.41 -24.58
N LYS A 300 14.32 -9.80 -23.79
CA LYS A 300 14.20 -10.10 -22.35
C LYS A 300 12.74 -10.33 -21.97
N PRO A 301 12.36 -11.54 -21.48
CA PRO A 301 10.98 -11.84 -21.19
C PRO A 301 10.43 -10.90 -20.10
N TYR A 302 9.34 -10.24 -20.43
CA TYR A 302 8.46 -9.57 -19.47
C TYR A 302 8.01 -10.62 -18.45
N ILE A 303 8.42 -10.51 -17.18
CA ILE A 303 7.87 -11.38 -16.12
C ILE A 303 6.44 -10.92 -15.82
N ALA A 304 5.52 -11.48 -16.60
CA ALA A 304 4.22 -11.84 -16.05
C ALA A 304 4.44 -12.93 -15.01
N GLY A 305 3.93 -12.73 -13.78
CA GLY A 305 3.58 -13.89 -12.96
C GLY A 305 4.10 -13.99 -11.52
N CYS A 306 4.94 -13.09 -10.99
CA CYS A 306 5.35 -13.18 -9.57
C CYS A 306 4.95 -11.94 -8.77
N SER A 307 4.30 -12.17 -7.63
CA SER A 307 4.04 -11.17 -6.61
C SER A 307 4.54 -11.67 -5.27
N HIS A 308 5.00 -10.75 -4.44
CA HIS A 308 5.42 -11.06 -3.08
C HIS A 308 4.35 -10.57 -2.11
N ILE A 309 4.07 -11.37 -1.09
CA ILE A 309 3.34 -10.99 0.11
C ILE A 309 4.36 -10.99 1.24
N TRP A 310 4.51 -9.88 1.96
CA TRP A 310 5.65 -9.69 2.85
C TRP A 310 5.32 -8.90 4.11
N SER A 311 6.14 -9.09 5.13
CA SER A 311 6.11 -8.34 6.39
C SER A 311 7.51 -8.15 6.98
N ILE A 312 7.69 -7.06 7.72
CA ILE A 312 8.83 -6.73 8.56
C ILE A 312 8.26 -6.40 9.95
N THR A 313 8.47 -7.29 10.91
CA THR A 313 7.84 -7.20 12.24
C THR A 313 8.91 -7.06 13.32
N ARG A 314 8.77 -6.10 14.23
CA ARG A 314 9.64 -5.95 15.42
C ARG A 314 9.59 -7.21 16.29
N ARG A 315 10.77 -7.69 16.70
CA ARG A 315 10.91 -8.78 17.67
C ARG A 315 10.67 -8.32 19.10
#